data_AF-A0AAE3IE80-F1
#
_entry.id   AF-A0AAE3IE80-F1
#
_cell.length_a   1.000
_cell.length_b   1.000
_cell.length_c   1.000
_cell.angle_alpha   90.00
_cell.angle_beta   90.00
_cell.angle_gamma   90.00
#
_symmetry.space_group_name_H-M   'P 1'
#
loop_
_entity.id
_entity.type
_entity.pdbx_description
1 polymer ?
#
loop_
_entity_poly.entity_id
_entity_poly.type
_entity_poly.pdbx_seq_one_letter_code
_entity_poly.pdbx_strand_id
1 'polypeptide(L)'
;MRLQTKRTIGIVAALVVLSTLAGCSALGGGSSDSCGPGDVAIEDIEAGSEEVALTGEVTNASEKGSFIIDDGTSEAFVMAASDDIQEGDCVTVEGAVSRSPLDRGTDVFIQGKNITEP
;
A
#
# COMPACT_ATOMS: atom_id res chain seq x y z
N MET A 1 46.32 -15.67 38.46
CA MET A 1 44.85 -15.54 38.64
C MET A 1 44.29 -14.72 37.49
N ARG A 2 43.13 -15.14 36.95
CA ARG A 2 42.44 -14.60 35.76
C ARG A 2 41.85 -13.20 36.02
N LEU A 3 41.70 -12.38 34.97
CA LEU A 3 40.39 -11.97 34.43
C LEU A 3 40.53 -11.31 33.05
N GLN A 4 39.76 -11.79 32.07
CA GLN A 4 39.58 -11.21 30.74
C GLN A 4 38.74 -9.93 30.84
N THR A 5 39.00 -8.90 30.02
CA THR A 5 37.91 -8.11 29.45
C THR A 5 38.35 -7.48 28.11
N LYS A 6 37.95 -8.11 27.00
CA LYS A 6 37.79 -7.41 25.71
C LYS A 6 36.61 -6.44 25.87
N ARG A 7 36.80 -5.15 25.59
CA ARG A 7 35.71 -4.20 25.33
C ARG A 7 35.97 -3.52 23.99
N THR A 8 35.47 -4.07 22.88
CA THR A 8 34.22 -3.69 22.18
C THR A 8 34.14 -2.23 21.72
N ILE A 9 34.19 -2.08 20.38
CA ILE A 9 33.25 -1.33 19.53
C ILE A 9 33.34 0.21 19.57
N GLY A 10 33.64 0.77 18.40
CA GLY A 10 33.48 2.18 18.12
C GLY A 10 33.74 2.53 16.65
N ILE A 11 33.24 1.73 15.69
CA ILE A 11 33.19 2.14 14.29
C ILE A 11 31.83 2.83 14.09
N VAL A 12 31.81 4.15 14.23
CA VAL A 12 30.67 4.97 13.84
C VAL A 12 30.88 5.34 12.37
N ALA A 13 30.34 4.50 11.48
CA ALA A 13 30.18 4.83 10.07
C ALA A 13 28.80 5.49 9.91
N ALA A 14 28.78 6.81 9.78
CA ALA A 14 27.58 7.55 9.43
C ALA A 14 27.96 8.80 8.63
N LEU A 15 28.19 8.64 7.33
CA LEU A 15 28.09 9.74 6.38
C LEU A 15 26.99 9.36 5.39
N VAL A 16 25.80 9.85 5.72
CA VAL A 16 24.57 9.81 4.94
C VAL A 16 24.84 10.49 3.60
N VAL A 17 24.78 9.72 2.51
CA VAL A 17 24.84 10.25 1.15
C VAL A 17 23.44 10.76 0.79
N LEU A 18 23.17 12.03 1.07
CA LEU A 18 22.06 12.77 0.50
C LEU A 18 22.46 13.21 -0.91
N SER A 19 22.12 12.39 -1.91
CA SER A 19 22.11 12.80 -3.32
C SER A 19 20.69 12.64 -3.83
N THR A 20 19.98 13.76 -3.82
CA THR A 20 18.82 14.11 -4.63
C THR A 20 18.62 13.25 -5.89
N LEU A 21 17.57 12.44 -5.94
CA LEU A 21 16.88 12.10 -7.18
C LEU A 21 15.46 12.66 -7.09
N ALA A 22 15.33 13.92 -7.49
CA ALA A 22 14.13 14.32 -8.22
C ALA A 22 14.25 13.64 -9.59
N GLY A 23 13.61 12.49 -9.73
CA GLY A 23 13.50 11.76 -10.99
C GLY A 23 12.12 11.15 -11.02
N CYS A 24 11.31 11.57 -11.98
CA CYS A 24 10.01 11.02 -12.30
C CYS A 24 10.01 9.49 -12.16
N SER A 25 9.25 8.95 -11.21
CA SER A 25 8.72 7.59 -11.31
C SER A 25 7.68 7.61 -12.42
N ALA A 26 8.18 7.59 -13.65
CA ALA A 26 7.45 7.22 -14.85
C ALA A 26 8.21 6.01 -15.40
N LEU A 27 7.99 4.85 -14.80
CA LEU A 27 8.54 3.59 -15.30
C LEU A 27 7.58 2.47 -14.96
N GLY A 28 6.60 2.30 -15.85
CA GLY A 28 5.83 1.08 -15.95
C GLY A 28 6.73 -0.12 -16.25
N GLY A 29 6.18 -1.29 -15.93
CA GLY A 29 6.67 -2.57 -16.44
C GLY A 29 7.43 -3.40 -15.40
N GLY A 30 6.67 -4.06 -14.54
CA GLY A 30 6.91 -5.44 -14.11
C GLY A 30 8.24 -5.74 -13.43
N SER A 31 8.21 -5.80 -12.10
CA SER A 31 8.95 -6.78 -11.30
C SER A 31 8.42 -6.69 -9.88
N SER A 32 7.61 -7.67 -9.49
CA SER A 32 7.42 -8.32 -8.18
C SER A 32 8.09 -7.73 -6.91
N ASP A 33 8.08 -6.41 -6.75
CA ASP A 33 8.20 -5.70 -5.49
C ASP A 33 6.77 -5.33 -5.15
N SER A 34 6.19 -6.04 -4.17
CA SER A 34 4.81 -5.88 -3.69
C SER A 34 4.40 -4.41 -3.66
N CYS A 35 3.23 -4.06 -4.21
CA CYS A 35 2.64 -2.74 -4.02
C CYS A 35 2.51 -2.51 -2.52
N GLY A 36 3.43 -1.73 -1.97
CA GLY A 36 3.45 -1.42 -0.56
C GLY A 36 2.34 -0.42 -0.20
N PRO A 37 2.20 -0.12 1.10
CA PRO A 37 1.31 0.94 1.53
C PRO A 37 1.71 2.26 0.86
N GLY A 38 0.71 3.00 0.39
CA GLY A 38 0.85 4.37 -0.09
C GLY A 38 1.09 5.34 1.07
N ASP A 39 0.47 6.52 1.00
CA ASP A 39 0.56 7.52 2.09
C ASP A 39 -0.12 7.05 3.39
N VAL A 40 -1.13 6.17 3.27
CA VAL A 40 -1.90 5.60 4.37
C VAL A 40 -1.98 4.09 4.18
N ALA A 41 -1.63 3.33 5.21
CA ALA A 41 -1.79 1.88 5.23
C ALA A 41 -3.27 1.50 5.44
N ILE A 42 -3.71 0.41 4.82
CA ILE A 42 -5.10 -0.06 4.91
C ILE A 42 -5.48 -0.36 6.37
N GLU A 43 -4.56 -0.95 7.14
CA GLU A 43 -4.79 -1.28 8.56
C GLU A 43 -5.05 -0.05 9.45
N ASP A 44 -4.54 1.12 9.06
CA ASP A 44 -4.61 2.36 9.84
C ASP A 44 -5.87 3.18 9.56
N ILE A 45 -6.72 2.73 8.62
CA ILE A 45 -7.92 3.48 8.23
C ILE A 45 -8.98 3.39 9.32
N GLU A 46 -9.19 4.52 9.98
CA GLU A 46 -10.32 4.66 10.91
C GLU A 46 -11.64 4.83 10.17
N ALA A 47 -12.68 4.19 10.71
CA ALA A 47 -14.03 4.29 10.17
C ALA A 47 -14.61 5.69 10.38
N GLY A 48 -15.16 6.25 9.31
CA GLY A 48 -15.68 7.63 9.29
C GLY A 48 -14.73 8.63 8.64
N SER A 49 -13.58 8.18 8.12
CA SER A 49 -12.74 8.97 7.23
C SER A 49 -13.53 9.35 5.97
N GLU A 50 -13.67 10.65 5.70
CA GLU A 50 -14.55 11.16 4.64
C GLU A 50 -14.00 10.85 3.24
N GLU A 51 -12.68 10.87 3.08
CA GLU A 51 -11.99 10.59 1.82
C GLU A 51 -10.56 10.12 2.10
N VAL A 52 -10.14 9.03 1.46
CA VAL A 52 -8.78 8.48 1.56
C VAL A 52 -8.25 8.16 0.16
N ALA A 53 -6.92 8.12 0.04
CA ALA A 53 -6.22 7.62 -1.14
C ALA A 53 -5.40 6.40 -0.70
N LEU A 54 -5.71 5.23 -1.26
CA LEU A 54 -5.05 3.97 -0.92
C LEU A 54 -4.35 3.38 -2.11
N THR A 55 -3.14 2.88 -1.89
CA THR A 55 -2.36 2.19 -2.91
C THR A 55 -2.23 0.73 -2.51
N GLY A 56 -2.42 -0.18 -3.47
CA GLY A 56 -2.26 -1.60 -3.25
C GLY A 56 -2.26 -2.38 -4.56
N GLU A 57 -1.88 -3.65 -4.47
CA GLU A 57 -1.92 -4.61 -5.56
C GLU A 57 -3.32 -5.23 -5.64
N VAL A 58 -3.86 -5.33 -6.85
CA VAL A 58 -5.16 -5.97 -7.06
C VAL A 58 -5.00 -7.48 -6.90
N THR A 59 -5.51 -8.04 -5.81
CA THR A 59 -5.46 -9.49 -5.54
C THR A 59 -6.66 -10.23 -6.11
N ASN A 60 -7.75 -9.51 -6.39
CA ASN A 60 -8.96 -10.08 -7.00
C ASN A 60 -9.71 -9.02 -7.81
N ALA A 61 -9.83 -9.23 -9.12
CA ALA A 61 -10.63 -8.38 -10.00
C ALA A 61 -11.98 -9.06 -10.32
N SER A 62 -13.09 -8.51 -9.82
CA SER A 62 -14.42 -9.01 -10.17
C SER A 62 -14.92 -8.33 -11.45
N GLU A 63 -15.56 -9.10 -12.34
CA GLU A 63 -16.14 -8.63 -13.61
C GLU A 63 -17.27 -7.58 -13.49
N LYS A 64 -17.57 -7.08 -12.28
CA LYS A 64 -18.75 -6.26 -11.96
C LYS A 64 -18.44 -4.92 -11.31
N GLY A 65 -17.30 -4.32 -11.62
CA GLY A 65 -16.93 -3.01 -11.07
C GLY A 65 -16.61 -3.05 -9.58
N SER A 66 -15.97 -4.13 -9.15
CA SER A 66 -15.40 -4.23 -7.81
C SER A 66 -14.15 -5.09 -7.81
N PHE A 67 -13.21 -4.77 -6.95
CA PHE A 67 -11.96 -5.51 -6.81
C PHE A 67 -11.43 -5.41 -5.39
N ILE A 68 -10.47 -6.25 -5.04
CA ILE A 68 -9.76 -6.23 -3.76
C ILE A 68 -8.34 -5.73 -4.02
N ILE A 69 -7.88 -4.81 -3.18
CA ILE A 69 -6.48 -4.38 -3.14
C ILE A 69 -5.83 -4.84 -1.83
N ASP A 70 -4.56 -5.24 -1.91
CA ASP A 70 -3.70 -5.59 -0.78
C ASP A 70 -2.45 -4.69 -0.83
N ASP A 71 -2.17 -3.99 0.27
CA ASP A 71 -0.99 -3.13 0.40
C ASP A 71 0.16 -3.80 1.20
N GLY A 72 -0.01 -5.08 1.56
CA GLY A 72 0.90 -5.85 2.41
C GLY A 72 0.64 -5.70 3.91
N THR A 73 -0.24 -4.79 4.32
CA THR A 73 -0.69 -4.61 5.72
C THR A 73 -2.08 -5.20 5.95
N SER A 74 -3.00 -5.00 5.00
CA SER A 74 -4.38 -5.44 5.07
C SER A 74 -5.04 -5.38 3.68
N GLU A 75 -6.27 -5.90 3.54
CA GLU A 75 -7.03 -5.91 2.29
C GLU A 75 -8.22 -4.95 2.33
N ALA A 76 -8.44 -4.21 1.23
CA ALA A 76 -9.59 -3.33 1.05
C ALA A 76 -10.46 -3.76 -0.13
N PHE A 77 -11.78 -3.79 0.08
CA PHE A 77 -12.76 -4.01 -0.98
C PHE A 77 -13.14 -2.68 -1.64
N VAL A 78 -12.89 -2.57 -2.94
CA VAL A 78 -13.15 -1.37 -3.73
C VAL A 78 -14.37 -1.61 -4.62
N MET A 79 -15.35 -0.72 -4.54
CA MET A 79 -16.44 -0.61 -5.51
C MET A 79 -16.18 0.59 -6.40
N ALA A 80 -15.96 0.34 -7.69
CA ALA A 80 -15.72 1.38 -8.68
C ALA A 80 -16.07 0.88 -10.08
N ALA A 81 -16.72 1.71 -10.88
CA ALA A 81 -16.98 1.39 -12.28
C ALA A 81 -15.69 1.53 -13.10
N SER A 82 -14.82 0.53 -13.02
CA SER A 82 -13.63 0.40 -13.87
C SER A 82 -13.60 -1.00 -14.45
N ASP A 83 -13.55 -1.08 -15.78
CA ASP A 83 -13.54 -2.33 -16.54
C ASP A 83 -12.11 -2.78 -16.91
N ASP A 84 -11.11 -1.93 -16.64
CA ASP A 84 -9.74 -2.09 -17.11
C ASP A 84 -8.77 -2.60 -16.03
N ILE A 85 -9.27 -2.93 -14.83
CA ILE A 85 -8.45 -3.37 -13.68
C ILE A 85 -8.26 -4.89 -13.70
N GLN A 86 -7.02 -5.36 -13.60
CA GLN A 86 -6.64 -6.76 -13.64
C GLN A 86 -5.93 -7.19 -12.34
N GLU A 87 -5.96 -8.49 -12.05
CA GLU A 87 -5.19 -9.05 -10.94
C GLU A 87 -3.68 -8.86 -11.18
N GLY A 88 -2.97 -8.41 -10.14
CA GLY A 88 -1.56 -8.05 -10.18
C GLY A 88 -1.29 -6.58 -10.54
N ASP A 89 -2.32 -5.79 -10.86
CA ASP A 89 -2.15 -4.36 -11.12
C ASP A 89 -1.87 -3.61 -9.82
N CYS A 90 -0.95 -2.66 -9.88
CA CYS A 90 -0.73 -1.70 -8.80
C CYS A 90 -1.64 -0.50 -9.03
N VAL A 91 -2.52 -0.19 -8.09
CA VAL A 91 -3.49 0.90 -8.27
C VAL A 91 -3.54 1.79 -7.04
N THR A 92 -3.81 3.07 -7.27
CA THR A 92 -4.20 4.01 -6.22
C THR A 92 -5.66 4.37 -6.38
N VAL A 93 -6.44 4.18 -5.32
CA VAL A 93 -7.88 4.40 -5.26
C VAL A 93 -8.19 5.55 -4.32
N GLU A 94 -8.78 6.61 -4.85
CA GLU A 94 -9.31 7.72 -4.06
C GLU A 94 -10.81 7.52 -3.86
N GLY A 95 -11.28 7.56 -2.62
CA GLY A 95 -12.68 7.29 -2.35
C GLY A 95 -13.11 7.50 -0.91
N ALA A 96 -14.42 7.39 -0.70
CA ALA A 96 -15.01 7.44 0.62
C ALA A 96 -14.95 6.07 1.28
N VAL A 97 -14.48 6.03 2.52
CA VAL A 97 -14.45 4.80 3.33
C VAL A 97 -15.82 4.58 3.95
N SER A 98 -16.36 3.38 3.74
CA SER A 98 -17.51 2.88 4.48
C SER A 98 -17.07 1.64 5.26
N ARG A 99 -17.67 1.40 6.43
CA ARG A 99 -17.59 0.06 7.01
C ARG A 99 -18.46 -0.88 6.19
N SER A 100 -17.98 -2.10 5.98
CA SER A 100 -18.89 -3.18 5.62
C SER A 100 -19.88 -3.41 6.75
N PRO A 101 -21.18 -3.51 6.48
CA PRO A 101 -22.12 -4.11 7.42
C PRO A 101 -21.92 -5.64 7.52
N LEU A 102 -21.11 -6.23 6.63
CA LEU A 102 -20.86 -7.65 6.50
C LEU A 102 -19.39 -7.92 6.84
N ASP A 103 -19.10 -7.99 8.13
CA ASP A 103 -17.81 -8.33 8.71
C ASP A 103 -17.38 -9.75 8.28
N ARG A 104 -16.78 -9.86 7.08
CA ARG A 104 -16.38 -11.11 6.43
C ARG A 104 -14.87 -11.21 6.20
N GLY A 105 -14.07 -10.37 6.86
CA GLY A 105 -12.61 -10.40 6.76
C GLY A 105 -12.03 -9.55 5.63
N THR A 106 -12.76 -8.57 5.12
CA THR A 106 -12.20 -7.43 4.39
C THR A 106 -12.25 -6.23 5.32
N ASP A 107 -11.08 -5.69 5.68
CA ASP A 107 -10.97 -4.77 6.80
C ASP A 107 -11.57 -3.38 6.46
N VAL A 108 -11.64 -3.02 5.17
CA VAL A 108 -12.12 -1.70 4.71
C VAL A 108 -12.93 -1.81 3.42
N PHE A 109 -14.02 -1.04 3.29
CA PHE A 109 -14.80 -0.90 2.06
C PHE A 109 -14.69 0.52 1.52
N ILE A 110 -14.38 0.67 0.23
CA ILE A 110 -14.22 1.99 -0.41
C ILE A 110 -15.10 2.10 -1.64
N GLN A 111 -15.78 3.24 -1.74
CA GLN A 111 -16.41 3.69 -2.98
C GLN A 111 -15.38 4.51 -3.75
N GLY A 112 -14.72 3.87 -4.72
CA GLY A 112 -13.69 4.50 -5.53
C GLY A 112 -14.31 5.54 -6.46
N LYS A 113 -13.80 6.77 -6.40
CA LYS A 113 -14.15 7.87 -7.30
C LYS A 113 -13.14 8.02 -8.42
N ASN A 114 -11.88 7.77 -8.10
CA ASN A 114 -10.76 7.87 -9.01
C ASN A 114 -9.83 6.68 -8.81
N ILE A 115 -9.38 6.09 -9.91
CA ILE A 115 -8.44 4.98 -9.91
C ILE A 115 -7.32 5.35 -10.87
N THR A 116 -6.11 5.33 -10.37
CA THR A 116 -4.91 5.63 -11.16
C THR A 116 -3.90 4.52 -10.99
N GLU A 117 -3.33 4.07 -12.11
CA GLU A 117 -2.09 3.30 -12.10
C GLU A 117 -0.91 4.26 -11.81
N PRO A 118 0.03 3.91 -10.93
CA PRO A 118 1.22 4.72 -10.63
C PRO A 118 2.22 4.79 -11.81
#